data_AF-A0A7C2ZRK9-F1
#
_entry.id   AF-A0A7C2ZRK9-F1
#
_cell.length_a   1.000
_cell.length_b   1.000
_cell.length_c   1.000
_cell.angle_alpha   90.00
_cell.angle_beta   90.00
_cell.angle_gamma   90.00
#
_symmetry.space_group_name_H-M   'P 1'
#
loop_
_entity.id
_entity.type
_entity.pdbx_description
1 polymer ?
#
loop_
_entity_poly.entity_id
_entity_poly.type
_entity_poly.pdbx_seq_one_letter_code
_entity_poly.pdbx_strand_id
1 'polypeptide(L)' 'MAKLVGLDTMLISTAEITACPDVDRGCRTKIATRVTDARKMLDNWSGELHRVIFYGDWIEDVINLGKLLDYKVVFEG' A
#
# COMPACT_ATOMS: atom_id res chain seq x y z
N MET A 1 -0.30 -0.56 2.56
CA MET A 1 -0.99 0.48 1.77
C MET A 1 -1.95 -0.21 0.83
N ALA A 2 -3.10 0.39 0.55
CA ALA A 2 -4.11 -0.19 -0.34
C ALA A 2 -4.68 0.84 -1.32
N LYS A 3 -5.08 0.37 -2.51
CA LYS A 3 -5.86 1.13 -3.49
C LYS A 3 -6.80 0.21 -4.26
N LEU A 4 -8.08 0.59 -4.33
CA LEU A 4 -9.03 -0.01 -5.26
C LEU A 4 -8.93 0.71 -6.62
N VAL A 5 -8.53 -0.02 -7.65
CA VAL A 5 -8.41 0.46 -9.03
C VAL A 5 -9.53 -0.16 -9.86
N GLY A 6 -10.17 0.63 -10.72
CA GLY A 6 -11.19 0.13 -11.66
C GLY A 6 -12.46 -0.43 -11.01
N LEU A 7 -12.59 -0.35 -9.68
CA LEU A 7 -13.62 -1.01 -8.87
C LEU A 7 -13.56 -2.55 -8.87
N ASP A 8 -12.51 -3.16 -9.43
CA ASP A 8 -12.39 -4.61 -9.59
C ASP A 8 -11.05 -5.16 -9.04
N THR A 9 -10.09 -4.30 -8.72
CA THR A 9 -8.74 -4.72 -8.34
C THR A 9 -8.25 -3.94 -7.13
N MET A 10 -8.03 -4.63 -6.01
CA MET A 10 -7.36 -4.12 -4.83
C MET A 10 -5.85 -4.36 -4.94
N LEU A 11 -5.10 -3.29 -5.15
CA LEU A 11 -3.65 -3.28 -5.00
C LEU A 11 -3.30 -3.15 -3.51
N ILE A 12 -2.46 -4.03 -2.98
CA ILE A 12 -2.07 -4.02 -1.57
C ILE A 12 -0.57 -4.27 -1.38
N SER A 13 0.03 -3.59 -0.41
CA SER A 13 1.41 -3.80 0.01
C SER A 13 1.53 -3.72 1.53
N THR A 14 2.41 -4.52 2.12
CA THR A 14 2.77 -4.39 3.54
C THR A 14 4.07 -3.62 3.69
N ALA A 15 4.19 -2.88 4.79
CA ALA A 15 5.41 -2.17 5.13
C ALA A 15 5.46 -1.88 6.62
N GLU A 16 6.66 -1.78 7.18
CA GLU A 16 6.89 -1.33 8.55
C GLU A 16 7.21 0.17 8.53
N ILE A 17 6.52 0.98 9.34
CA ILE A 17 6.89 2.39 9.54
C ILE A 17 8.09 2.43 10.49
N THR A 18 9.21 2.97 10.02
CA THR A 18 10.49 2.96 10.74
C THR A 18 10.88 4.33 11.30
N ALA A 19 10.33 5.42 10.74
CA ALA A 19 10.59 6.77 11.21
C ALA A 19 9.50 7.74 10.72
N CYS A 20 9.42 8.90 11.39
CA CYS A 20 8.68 10.08 10.95
C CYS A 20 9.69 11.19 10.62
N PRO A 21 10.32 11.18 9.43
CA PRO A 21 11.42 12.10 9.13
C PRO A 21 10.93 13.54 8.96
N ASP A 22 11.69 14.47 9.52
CA ASP A 22 11.57 15.89 9.18
C ASP A 22 12.63 16.26 8.13
N VAL A 23 12.19 16.39 6.89
CA VAL A 23 13.02 16.68 5.73
C VAL A 23 12.28 17.66 4.81
N ASP A 24 13.03 18.48 4.07
CA ASP A 24 12.48 19.45 3.12
C ASP A 24 12.01 18.77 1.83
N ARG A 25 10.92 17.99 1.97
CA ARG A 25 10.20 17.28 0.90
C ARG A 25 8.70 17.53 1.03
N GLY A 26 8.35 18.79 1.26
CA GLY A 26 6.97 19.25 1.38
C GLY A 26 6.48 19.42 2.82
N CYS A 27 5.47 20.28 2.99
CA CYS A 27 4.88 20.63 4.29
C CYS A 27 3.79 19.62 4.69
N ARG A 28 4.17 18.36 4.86
CA ARG A 28 3.28 17.26 5.25
C ARG A 28 3.95 16.36 6.29
N THR A 29 3.13 15.62 7.04
CA THR A 29 3.58 14.47 7.83
C THR A 29 4.17 13.43 6.89
N LYS A 30 5.36 12.94 7.23
CA LYS A 30 6.11 11.98 6.42
C LYS A 30 6.33 10.74 7.27
N ILE A 31 6.28 9.59 6.62
CA ILE A 31 6.65 8.30 7.19
C ILE A 31 7.71 7.66 6.29
N ALA A 32 8.74 7.09 6.89
CA ALA A 32 9.68 6.22 6.20
C ALA A 32 9.24 4.78 6.40
N THR A 33 9.04 4.06 5.29
CA THR A 33 8.58 2.68 5.32
C THR A 33 9.67 1.72 4.86
N ARG A 34 9.78 0.58 5.55
CA ARG A 34 10.58 -0.57 5.13
C ARG A 34 9.66 -1.57 4.45
N VAL A 35 10.04 -1.97 3.25
CA VAL A 35 9.39 -3.02 2.45
C VAL A 35 10.41 -4.13 2.18
N THR A 36 9.94 -5.30 1.74
CA THR A 36 10.82 -6.44 1.42
C THR A 36 11.87 -6.10 0.36
N ASP A 37 11.45 -5.43 -0.72
CA ASP A 37 12.34 -4.95 -1.78
C ASP A 37 11.85 -3.58 -2.28
N ALA A 38 12.63 -2.53 -1.95
CA ALA A 38 12.28 -1.16 -2.32
C ALA A 38 12.39 -0.88 -3.82
N ARG A 39 13.30 -1.59 -4.53
CA ARG A 39 13.45 -1.45 -5.98
C ARG A 39 12.26 -2.08 -6.67
N LYS A 40 11.91 -3.32 -6.31
CA LYS A 40 10.76 -4.02 -6.89
C LYS A 40 9.44 -3.30 -6.61
N MET A 41 9.29 -2.71 -5.42
CA MET A 41 8.15 -1.85 -5.09
C MET A 41 8.06 -0.63 -6.03
N LEU A 42 9.17 0.07 -6.26
CA LEU A 42 9.21 1.24 -7.13
C LEU A 42 8.93 0.87 -8.60
N ASP A 43 9.59 -0.17 -9.10
CA ASP A 43 9.49 -0.60 -10.49
C ASP A 43 8.08 -1.12 -10.85
N ASN A 44 7.36 -1.68 -9.86
CA ASN A 44 5.99 -2.16 -10.02
C ASN A 44 4.93 -1.19 -9.48
N TRP A 45 5.31 0.04 -9.11
CA TRP A 45 4.36 1.01 -8.59
C TRP A 45 3.37 1.42 -9.69
N SER A 46 2.09 1.17 -9.45
CA SER A 46 1.02 1.51 -10.40
C SER A 46 -0.19 2.15 -9.69
N GLY A 47 -1.19 2.60 -10.44
CA GLY A 47 -2.39 3.17 -9.83
C GLY A 47 -2.16 4.52 -9.15
N GLU A 48 -1.33 5.39 -9.74
CA GLU A 48 -1.12 6.78 -9.28
C GLU A 48 -0.55 6.87 -7.85
N LEU A 49 -0.66 8.03 -7.19
CA LEU A 49 -0.01 8.29 -5.89
C LEU A 49 -0.94 8.18 -4.68
N HIS A 50 -2.24 8.34 -4.86
CA HIS A 50 -3.20 8.28 -3.75
C HIS A 50 -3.44 6.82 -3.31
N ARG A 51 -3.06 6.52 -2.07
CA ARG A 51 -3.30 5.24 -1.40
C ARG A 51 -3.80 5.45 0.02
N VAL A 52 -4.48 4.44 0.55
CA VAL A 52 -4.90 4.40 1.96
C VAL A 52 -3.84 3.65 2.76
N ILE A 53 -3.42 4.24 3.87
CA ILE A 53 -2.50 3.64 4.84
C ILE A 53 -3.27 3.44 6.14
N PHE A 54 -3.14 2.25 6.71
CA PHE A 54 -3.78 1.84 7.97
C PHE A 54 -2.79 1.01 8.79
N TYR A 55 -2.96 1.03 10.11
CA TYR A 55 -2.09 0.34 11.04
C TYR A 55 -2.52 -1.12 11.23
N GLY A 56 -1.53 -2.02 11.33
CA GLY A 56 -1.74 -3.47 11.47
C GLY A 56 -1.61 -4.24 10.17
N ASP A 57 -1.55 -5.56 10.28
CA ASP A 57 -1.58 -6.49 9.15
C ASP A 57 -3.01 -7.01 8.97
N TRP A 58 -3.67 -6.55 7.91
CA TRP A 58 -5.06 -6.87 7.58
C TRP A 58 -5.18 -7.63 6.24
N ILE A 59 -4.08 -8.24 5.80
CA ILE A 59 -4.00 -8.90 4.50
C ILE A 59 -5.08 -9.98 4.33
N GLU A 60 -5.26 -10.83 5.34
CA GLU A 60 -6.22 -11.93 5.27
C GLU A 60 -7.65 -11.42 5.14
N ASP A 61 -8.00 -10.37 5.88
CA ASP A 61 -9.32 -9.75 5.84
C ASP A 61 -9.59 -9.08 4.49
N VAL A 62 -8.60 -8.43 3.88
CA VAL A 62 -8.73 -7.86 2.52
C VAL A 62 -8.93 -8.95 1.48
N ILE A 63 -8.24 -10.09 1.60
CA ILE A 63 -8.43 -11.25 0.71
C ILE A 63 -9.85 -11.81 0.87
N ASN A 64 -10.32 -11.97 2.10
CA ASN A 64 -11.66 -12.47 2.37
C ASN A 64 -12.74 -11.50 1.90
N LEU A 65 -12.53 -10.19 2.08
CA LEU A 65 -13.41 -9.15 1.55
C LEU A 65 -13.46 -9.17 0.02
N GLY A 66 -12.34 -9.40 -0.66
CA GLY A 66 -12.29 -9.55 -2.11
C GLY A 66 -13.13 -10.71 -2.63
N LYS A 67 -13.14 -11.84 -1.92
CA LYS A 67 -14.04 -12.98 -2.25
C LYS A 67 -15.52 -12.63 -2.11
N LEU A 68 -15.87 -11.80 -1.12
CA LEU A 68 -17.26 -11.40 -0.86
C LEU A 68 -17.76 -10.33 -1.83
N LEU A 69 -16.89 -9.40 -2.22
CA LEU A 69 -17.22 -8.25 -3.06
C LEU A 69 -16.82 -8.43 -4.54
N ASP A 70 -16.32 -9.61 -4.90
CA ASP A 70 -15.90 -9.98 -6.25
C ASP A 70 -14.84 -9.04 -6.86
N TYR A 71 -13.83 -8.69 -6.07
CA TYR A 71 -12.65 -7.98 -6.56
C TYR A 71 -11.38 -8.82 -6.40
N LYS A 72 -10.43 -8.63 -7.32
CA LYS A 72 -9.12 -9.26 -7.30
C LYS A 72 -8.21 -8.56 -6.30
N VAL A 73 -7.44 -9.33 -5.52
CA VAL A 73 -6.35 -8.79 -4.70
C VAL A 73 -5.02 -9.03 -5.41
N VAL A 74 -4.19 -7.98 -5.51
CA VAL A 74 -2.85 -8.05 -6.08
C VAL A 74 -1.86 -7.48 -5.07
N PHE A 75 -0.86 -8.27 -4.71
CA PHE A 75 0.25 -7.79 -3.90
C PHE A 75 1.24 -7.02 -4.76
N GLU A 76 1.53 -5.79 -4.36
CA GLU A 76 2.57 -4.95 -4.95
C GLU A 76 3.87 -5.09 -4.15
N GLY A 77 5.00 -5.15 -4.87
CA GLY A 77 6.33 -5.35 -4.30
C GLY A 77 6.92 -6.72 -4.55
#